data_AF-A0AAX2DKW6-F1
#
_entry.id   AF-A0AAX2DKW6-F1
#
_cell.length_a   1.000
_cell.length_b   1.000
_cell.length_c   1.000
_cell.angle_alpha   90.00
_cell.angle_beta   90.00
_cell.angle_gamma   90.00
#
_symmetry.space_group_name_H-M   'P 1'
#
loop_
_entity.id
_entity.type
_entity.pdbx_description
1 polymer ?
#
loop_
_entity_poly.entity_id
_entity_poly.type
_entity_poly.pdbx_seq_one_letter_code
_entity_poly.pdbx_strand_id
1 'polypeptide(L)'
;MVTAIRKEQLPIQKNAAFLTSRPEVDYLERESFFITLNDAKKRAWLVRLTYFHEADVSSLKLASFEYPAAFLGLGEIEKLDLVPIEIDMLTEEVILEDVVGREHIIEFRDILAVELL
;
A
#
# COMPACT_ATOMS: atom_id res chain seq x y z
N MET A 1 -6.01 15.05 -34.47
CA MET A 1 -6.58 13.88 -33.78
C MET A 1 -5.45 12.93 -33.49
N VAL A 2 -5.06 12.78 -32.22
CA VAL A 2 -4.13 11.74 -31.79
C VAL A 2 -4.81 11.02 -30.63
N THR A 3 -5.37 9.87 -30.92
CA THR A 3 -6.02 9.00 -29.93
C THR A 3 -4.92 8.26 -29.19
N ALA A 4 -4.56 8.73 -28.00
CA ALA A 4 -3.73 7.97 -27.08
C ALA A 4 -4.53 6.76 -26.61
N ILE A 5 -4.14 5.58 -27.10
CA ILE A 5 -4.67 4.31 -26.63
C ILE A 5 -4.23 4.20 -25.17
N ARG A 6 -5.17 4.41 -24.23
CA ARG A 6 -5.01 4.03 -22.83
C ARG A 6 -4.58 2.58 -22.85
N LYS A 7 -3.33 2.32 -22.48
CA LYS A 7 -2.88 0.98 -22.14
C LYS A 7 -3.70 0.61 -20.90
N GLU A 8 -4.83 -0.04 -21.11
CA GLU A 8 -5.53 -0.75 -20.03
C GLU A 8 -4.46 -1.63 -19.41
N GLN A 9 -3.97 -1.23 -18.23
CA GLN A 9 -3.24 -2.11 -17.35
C GLN A 9 -4.25 -3.20 -17.02
N LEU A 10 -4.23 -4.29 -17.80
CA LEU A 10 -4.92 -5.52 -17.47
C LEU A 10 -4.64 -5.77 -16.00
N PRO A 11 -5.67 -5.96 -15.14
CA PRO A 11 -5.41 -6.35 -13.77
C PRO A 11 -4.55 -7.60 -13.87
N ILE A 12 -3.31 -7.49 -13.38
CA ILE A 12 -2.41 -8.63 -13.27
C ILE A 12 -3.23 -9.63 -12.46
N GLN A 13 -3.67 -10.72 -13.08
CA GLN A 13 -4.51 -11.71 -12.41
C GLN A 13 -3.72 -12.21 -11.20
N LYS A 14 -4.06 -11.69 -10.01
CA LYS A 14 -3.30 -11.94 -8.78
C LYS A 14 -3.58 -13.38 -8.36
N ASN A 15 -2.52 -14.18 -8.26
CA ASN A 15 -2.61 -15.59 -7.94
C ASN A 15 -2.77 -15.74 -6.43
N ALA A 16 -3.89 -16.34 -6.01
CA ALA A 16 -4.28 -16.46 -4.62
C ALA A 16 -3.25 -17.21 -3.75
N ALA A 17 -2.37 -18.02 -4.36
CA ALA A 17 -1.29 -18.73 -3.67
C ALA A 17 -0.20 -17.84 -3.06
N PHE A 18 -0.10 -16.57 -3.46
CA PHE A 18 0.90 -15.63 -2.92
C PHE A 18 0.34 -14.70 -1.86
N LEU A 19 -0.95 -14.81 -1.54
CA LEU A 19 -1.57 -13.99 -0.52
C LEU A 19 -1.10 -14.42 0.87
N THR A 20 -0.75 -13.43 1.68
CA THR A 20 -0.32 -13.60 3.07
C THR A 20 -1.33 -12.95 4.01
N SER A 21 -1.39 -13.46 5.24
CA SER A 21 -2.06 -12.74 6.33
C SER A 21 -1.32 -11.43 6.61
N ARG A 22 -2.07 -10.43 7.08
CA ARG A 22 -1.50 -9.16 7.54
C ARG A 22 -0.47 -9.41 8.65
N PRO A 23 0.78 -8.96 8.47
CA PRO A 23 1.78 -9.04 9.53
C PRO A 23 1.40 -8.11 10.70
N GLU A 24 1.67 -8.56 11.93
CA GLU A 24 1.57 -7.71 13.11
C GLU A 24 2.84 -6.86 13.23
N VAL A 25 2.66 -5.56 13.44
CA VAL A 25 3.74 -4.60 13.68
C VAL A 25 3.64 -4.14 15.13
N ASP A 26 4.75 -4.15 15.85
CA ASP A 26 4.80 -3.70 17.23
C ASP A 26 4.42 -2.22 17.34
N TYR A 27 3.77 -1.85 18.44
CA TYR A 27 3.39 -0.48 18.75
C TYR A 27 4.60 0.46 18.75
N LEU A 28 5.74 0.03 19.28
CA LEU A 28 6.97 0.84 19.32
C LEU A 28 7.50 1.14 17.90
N GLU A 29 7.39 0.18 16.99
CA GLU A 29 7.78 0.36 15.59
C GLU A 29 6.83 1.35 14.90
N ARG A 30 5.53 1.25 15.18
CA ARG A 30 4.53 2.21 14.66
C ARG A 30 4.80 3.64 15.10
N GLU A 31 5.14 3.88 16.36
CA GLU A 31 5.56 5.21 16.82
C GLU A 31 6.79 5.72 16.05
N SER A 32 7.75 4.83 15.81
CA SER A 32 8.96 5.15 15.04
C SER A 32 8.63 5.51 13.59
N PHE A 33 7.67 4.82 12.96
CA PHE A 33 7.19 5.14 11.62
C PHE A 33 6.56 6.53 11.57
N PHE A 34 5.72 6.87 12.55
CA PHE A 34 5.08 8.18 12.63
C PHE A 34 6.10 9.32 12.75
N ILE A 35 7.13 9.14 13.57
CA ILE A 35 8.22 10.12 13.72
C ILE A 35 8.98 10.27 12.39
N THR A 36 9.31 9.15 11.75
CA THR A 36 10.04 9.11 10.48
C THR A 36 9.28 9.81 9.36
N LEU A 37 7.99 9.51 9.21
CA LEU A 37 7.12 10.13 8.21
C LEU A 37 6.94 11.64 8.45
N ASN A 38 6.85 12.07 9.71
CA ASN A 38 6.77 13.49 10.02
C ASN A 38 8.06 14.26 9.72
N ASP A 39 9.24 13.66 9.96
CA ASP A 39 10.50 14.29 9.57
C ASP A 39 10.66 14.32 8.05
N ALA A 40 10.32 13.21 7.37
CA ALA A 40 10.32 13.14 5.91
C ALA A 40 9.39 14.18 5.28
N LYS A 41 8.18 14.35 5.81
CA LYS A 41 7.20 15.35 5.34
C LYS A 41 7.76 16.77 5.43
N LYS A 42 8.36 17.14 6.58
CA LYS A 42 8.92 18.48 6.79
C LYS A 42 10.03 18.83 5.80
N ARG A 43 10.75 17.83 5.30
CA ARG A 43 11.91 17.98 4.42
C ARG A 43 11.63 17.59 2.97
N ALA A 44 10.39 17.18 2.68
CA ALA A 44 10.00 16.59 1.40
C ALA A 44 10.95 15.45 0.96
N TRP A 45 11.30 14.57 1.90
CA TRP A 45 12.18 13.43 1.62
C TRP A 45 11.41 12.24 1.06
N LEU A 46 12.08 11.53 0.16
CA LEU A 46 11.59 10.29 -0.38
C LEU A 46 11.71 9.19 0.70
N VAL A 47 10.63 8.46 0.92
CA VAL A 47 10.58 7.30 1.79
C VAL A 47 10.21 6.08 0.98
N ARG A 48 10.84 4.95 1.29
CA ARG A 48 10.37 3.65 0.85
C ARG A 48 9.41 3.10 1.89
N LEU A 49 8.15 2.99 1.52
CA LEU A 49 7.12 2.33 2.29
C LEU A 49 7.04 0.87 1.91
N THR A 50 7.00 0.00 2.91
CA THR A 50 6.49 -1.36 2.78
C THR A 50 5.12 -1.39 3.44
N TYR A 51 4.07 -1.78 2.71
CA TYR A 51 2.71 -1.81 3.22
C TYR A 51 1.97 -3.08 2.81
N PHE A 52 0.95 -3.42 3.59
CA PHE A 52 0.04 -4.51 3.31
C PHE A 52 -1.12 -3.99 2.46
N HIS A 53 -1.28 -4.57 1.27
CA HIS A 53 -2.41 -4.29 0.39
C HIS A 53 -3.38 -5.47 0.43
N GLU A 54 -4.53 -5.28 1.07
CA GLU A 54 -5.55 -6.33 1.13
C GLU A 54 -6.05 -6.68 -0.29
N ALA A 55 -6.14 -7.97 -0.58
CA ALA A 55 -6.52 -8.43 -1.90
C ALA A 55 -8.02 -8.19 -2.14
N ASP A 56 -8.34 -7.60 -3.29
CA ASP A 56 -9.71 -7.58 -3.77
C ASP A 56 -10.11 -9.00 -4.19
N VAL A 57 -10.81 -9.69 -3.29
CA VAL A 57 -11.28 -11.07 -3.46
C VAL A 57 -12.11 -11.24 -4.74
N SER A 58 -12.81 -10.19 -5.19
CA SER A 58 -13.62 -10.23 -6.40
C SER A 58 -12.78 -10.28 -7.69
N SER A 59 -11.52 -9.84 -7.61
CA SER A 59 -10.56 -9.83 -8.71
C SER A 59 -9.67 -11.08 -8.78
N LEU A 60 -9.76 -11.96 -7.78
CA LEU A 60 -8.92 -13.16 -7.69
C LEU A 60 -9.31 -14.22 -8.70
N LYS A 61 -8.30 -14.83 -9.33
CA LYS A 61 -8.51 -16.01 -10.17
C LYS A 61 -8.50 -17.26 -9.32
N LEU A 62 -9.70 -17.68 -8.93
CA LEU A 62 -9.93 -18.86 -8.11
C LEU A 62 -10.15 -20.10 -8.98
N ALA A 63 -9.66 -21.25 -8.53
CA ALA A 63 -10.06 -22.54 -9.08
C ALA A 63 -11.52 -22.84 -8.73
N SER A 64 -12.17 -23.73 -9.50
CA SER A 64 -13.61 -24.03 -9.34
C SER A 64 -14.01 -24.61 -7.97
N PHE A 65 -13.04 -25.03 -7.15
CA PHE A 65 -13.25 -25.56 -5.80
C PHE A 65 -12.84 -24.58 -4.69
N GLU A 66 -12.24 -23.43 -5.02
CA GLU A 66 -11.79 -22.44 -4.05
C GLU A 66 -12.93 -21.46 -3.71
N TYR A 67 -13.12 -21.21 -2.42
CA TYR A 67 -14.16 -20.31 -1.94
C TYR A 67 -13.58 -18.92 -1.67
N PRO A 68 -14.17 -17.84 -2.21
CA PRO A 68 -13.74 -16.46 -1.98
C PRO A 68 -13.53 -16.12 -0.50
N ALA A 69 -14.40 -16.63 0.38
CA ALA A 69 -14.35 -16.37 1.81
C ALA A 69 -13.04 -16.85 2.48
N ALA A 70 -12.33 -17.82 1.90
CA ALA A 70 -11.05 -18.30 2.43
C ALA A 70 -9.91 -17.29 2.28
N PHE A 71 -10.08 -16.24 1.47
CA PHE A 71 -9.06 -15.24 1.17
C PHE A 71 -9.36 -13.86 1.77
N LEU A 72 -10.43 -13.73 2.55
CA LEU A 72 -10.75 -12.50 3.27
C LEU A 72 -9.64 -12.17 4.30
N GLY A 73 -9.20 -10.92 4.33
CA GLY A 73 -8.10 -10.48 5.20
C GLY A 73 -6.71 -10.93 4.73
N LEU A 74 -6.61 -11.61 3.59
CA LEU A 74 -5.33 -11.90 2.95
C LEU A 74 -4.99 -10.82 1.93
N GLY A 75 -3.70 -10.59 1.73
CA GLY A 75 -3.21 -9.52 0.86
C GLY A 75 -1.79 -9.76 0.43
N GLU A 76 -1.21 -8.72 -0.17
CA GLU A 76 0.17 -8.73 -0.64
C GLU A 76 0.97 -7.67 0.12
N ILE A 77 2.27 -7.92 0.25
CA ILE A 77 3.19 -6.92 0.77
C ILE A 77 3.81 -6.22 -0.43
N GLU A 78 3.50 -4.94 -0.58
CA GLU A 78 4.00 -4.11 -1.67
C GLU A 78 5.00 -3.08 -1.14
N LYS A 79 5.86 -2.58 -2.05
CA LYS A 79 6.84 -1.53 -1.74
C LYS A 79 6.67 -0.38 -2.71
N LEU A 80 6.64 0.85 -2.18
CA LEU A 80 6.56 2.07 -2.97
C LEU A 80 7.53 3.12 -2.44
N ASP A 81 8.14 3.87 -3.36
CA ASP A 81 9.01 5.00 -3.04
C ASP A 81 8.22 6.28 -3.27
N LEU A 82 7.86 6.98 -2.18
CA LEU A 82 6.93 8.10 -2.19
C LEU A 82 7.39 9.21 -1.25
N VAL A 83 6.86 10.43 -1.42
CA VAL A 83 7.09 11.56 -0.51
C VAL A 83 5.83 11.76 0.34
N PRO A 84 5.91 11.77 1.68
CA PRO A 84 4.74 11.99 2.52
C PRO A 84 4.33 13.47 2.49
N ILE A 85 3.07 13.73 2.17
CA ILE A 85 2.49 15.08 2.09
C ILE A 85 1.73 15.40 3.38
N GLU A 86 0.85 14.49 3.80
CA GLU A 86 -0.04 14.72 4.93
C GLU A 86 -0.24 13.42 5.71
N ILE A 87 -0.51 13.57 7.01
CA ILE A 87 -0.83 12.47 7.91
C ILE A 87 -2.07 12.91 8.68
N ASP A 88 -3.21 12.31 8.38
CA ASP A 88 -4.47 12.56 9.08
C ASP A 88 -4.57 11.59 10.27
N MET A 89 -4.51 12.15 11.48
CA MET A 89 -4.58 11.40 12.72
C MET A 89 -6.00 10.97 13.10
N LEU A 90 -7.04 11.54 12.48
CA LEU A 90 -8.43 11.20 12.73
C LEU A 90 -8.87 10.01 11.88
N THR A 91 -8.48 9.97 10.60
CA THR A 91 -8.76 8.86 9.70
C THR A 91 -7.69 7.77 9.72
N GLU A 92 -6.56 8.03 10.39
CA GLU A 92 -5.36 7.17 10.36
C GLU A 92 -4.83 6.97 8.93
N GLU A 93 -4.97 7.97 8.07
CA GLU A 93 -4.51 7.93 6.68
C GLU A 93 -3.23 8.73 6.47
N VAL A 94 -2.33 8.19 5.66
CA VAL A 94 -1.13 8.86 5.19
C VAL A 94 -1.31 9.16 3.71
N ILE A 95 -1.24 10.45 3.36
CA ILE A 95 -1.27 10.91 1.97
C ILE A 95 0.17 11.08 1.50
N LEU A 96 0.52 10.36 0.45
CA LEU A 96 1.84 10.34 -0.15
C LEU A 96 1.77 10.68 -1.63
N GLU A 97 2.85 11.19 -2.19
CA GLU A 97 2.95 11.52 -3.61
C GLU A 97 4.12 10.80 -4.29
N ASP A 98 3.87 10.29 -5.48
CA ASP A 98 4.89 9.66 -6.32
C ASP A 98 5.72 10.71 -7.09
N VAL A 99 6.80 10.25 -7.74
CA VAL A 99 7.67 11.12 -8.56
C VAL A 99 6.97 11.76 -9.77
N VAL A 100 5.74 11.34 -10.09
CA VAL A 100 4.92 11.82 -11.21
C VAL A 100 3.81 12.77 -10.71
N GLY A 101 3.70 13.00 -9.41
CA GLY A 101 2.70 13.87 -8.79
C GLY A 101 1.34 13.20 -8.56
N ARG A 102 1.29 11.86 -8.47
CA ARG A 102 0.07 11.12 -8.12
C ARG A 102 0.02 10.88 -6.63
N GLU A 103 -1.14 11.17 -6.06
CA GLU A 103 -1.41 10.91 -4.66
C GLU A 103 -1.79 9.43 -4.42
N HIS A 104 -1.24 8.89 -3.35
CA HIS A 104 -1.49 7.57 -2.81
C HIS A 104 -1.94 7.73 -1.36
N ILE A 105 -3.11 7.17 -1.05
CA ILE A 105 -3.66 7.16 0.31
C ILE A 105 -3.44 5.76 0.86
N ILE A 106 -2.72 5.68 1.98
CA ILE A 106 -2.40 4.43 2.65
C ILE A 106 -2.80 4.57 4.12
N GLU A 107 -3.57 3.62 4.64
CA GLU A 107 -3.89 3.59 6.06
C GLU A 107 -2.63 3.28 6.87
N PHE A 108 -2.41 4.02 7.95
CA PHE A 108 -1.24 3.91 8.80
C PHE A 108 -1.09 2.51 9.40
N ARG A 109 -2.21 1.84 9.69
CA ARG A 109 -2.22 0.45 10.20
C ARG A 109 -1.71 -0.59 9.22
N ASP A 110 -1.71 -0.27 7.92
CA ASP A 110 -1.25 -1.15 6.85
C ASP A 110 0.24 -0.96 6.54
N ILE A 111 0.87 0.08 7.08
CA ILE A 111 2.32 0.30 6.96
C ILE A 111 3.07 -0.71 7.81
N LEU A 112 3.97 -1.46 7.16
CA LEU A 112 4.79 -2.50 7.77
C LEU A 112 6.23 -2.04 8.02
N ALA A 113 6.75 -1.14 7.19
CA ALA A 113 8.07 -0.54 7.38
C ALA A 113 8.18 0.80 6.64
N VAL A 114 9.02 1.68 7.17
CA VAL A 114 9.38 2.97 6.56
C VAL A 114 10.91 3.08 6.53
N GLU A 115 11.47 3.28 5.35
CA GLU A 115 12.90 3.53 5.15
C GLU A 115 13.09 4.93 4.53
N LEU A 116 13.99 5.74 5.10
CA LEU A 116 14.40 7.01 4.49
C LEU A 116 15.43 6.73 3.38
N LEU A 117 15.25 7.37 2.21
CA LEU A 117 16.12 7.24 1.04
C LEU A 117 17.01 8.47 0.82
#